data_AF-A0A1A8XV50-F1
#
_entry.id   AF-A0A1A8XV50-F1
#
_cell.length_a   1.000
_cell.length_b   1.000
_cell.length_c   1.000
_cell.angle_alpha   90.00
_cell.angle_beta   90.00
_cell.angle_gamma   90.00
#
_symmetry.space_group_name_H-M   'P 1'
#
loop_
_entity.id
_entity.type
_entity.pdbx_description
1 polymer ?
#
loop_
_entity_poly.entity_id
_entity_poly.type
_entity_poly.pdbx_seq_one_letter_code
_entity_poly.pdbx_strand_id
1 'polypeptide(L)'
;MVTVILPGNLLVLERGWLSSNNVLFLEGEQAALIDSGYVTHAQQTVSLLEHELAGRRLTRLLNTHSHSDHIGGNAALRAAFGCRVIVPAGIDATIAEWDEEALLLSPLGQSATRFRHDATIAAGDEVELGGLNWRAIAVPGHDMDALAFHNAERRLLISGDALWRNGFGVIFSELLGHPEDAGGLKAARETLDVLARLPVDGVIPGHGAPFAEVDDAFARAYRKLAVFEDDVELLARHALKVILVFALLERRQLRRADLPDFLAGLSFCQSVNARYLQQSNEVLAHWLVRDLILVGALKDQGGMLVAV
;
A
#
# COMPACT_ATOMS: atom_id res chain seq x y z
N MET A 1 -10.27 -14.28 -19.17
CA MET A 1 -9.22 -13.79 -18.26
C MET A 1 -8.20 -14.88 -18.12
N VAL A 2 -6.93 -14.56 -18.25
CA VAL A 2 -5.85 -15.50 -17.97
C VAL A 2 -5.63 -15.47 -16.46
N THR A 3 -5.67 -16.63 -15.82
CA THR A 3 -5.47 -16.73 -14.36
C THR A 3 -3.98 -16.92 -14.09
N VAL A 4 -3.44 -16.19 -13.12
CA VAL A 4 -2.07 -16.41 -12.64
C VAL A 4 -1.99 -17.81 -12.04
N ILE A 5 -1.00 -18.59 -12.47
CA ILE A 5 -0.73 -19.90 -11.88
C ILE A 5 0.24 -19.69 -10.72
N LEU A 6 -0.28 -19.77 -9.50
CA LEU A 6 0.52 -19.66 -8.29
C LEU A 6 1.09 -21.03 -7.88
N PRO A 7 2.31 -21.08 -7.31
CA PRO A 7 2.84 -22.29 -6.68
C PRO A 7 1.88 -22.82 -5.60
N GLY A 8 1.75 -24.14 -5.46
CA GLY A 8 0.83 -24.75 -4.50
C GLY A 8 1.15 -24.48 -3.02
N ASN A 9 2.30 -23.88 -2.74
CA ASN A 9 2.76 -23.47 -1.43
C ASN A 9 2.84 -21.93 -1.27
N LEU A 10 2.16 -21.20 -2.16
CA LEU A 10 1.96 -19.77 -2.09
C LEU A 10 0.46 -19.50 -2.17
N LEU A 11 -0.08 -18.85 -1.14
CA LEU A 11 -1.46 -18.42 -1.04
C LEU A 11 -1.54 -16.90 -0.98
N VAL A 12 -2.42 -16.31 -1.79
CA VAL A 12 -2.75 -14.88 -1.69
C VAL A 12 -4.09 -14.76 -0.99
N LEU A 13 -4.07 -14.16 0.20
CA LEU A 13 -5.27 -13.74 0.90
C LEU A 13 -5.68 -12.38 0.33
N GLU A 14 -6.57 -12.40 -0.65
CA GLU A 14 -7.10 -11.16 -1.23
C GLU A 14 -7.92 -10.39 -0.18
N ARG A 15 -7.62 -9.10 -0.04
CA ARG A 15 -8.25 -8.21 0.93
C ARG A 15 -9.02 -7.11 0.22
N GLY A 16 -9.96 -6.48 0.93
CA GLY A 16 -10.63 -5.27 0.43
C GLY A 16 -9.70 -4.05 0.46
N TRP A 17 -10.06 -2.95 -0.20
CA TRP A 17 -9.21 -1.76 -0.36
C TRP A 17 -8.67 -1.10 0.91
N LEU A 18 -9.27 -1.35 2.09
CA LEU A 18 -8.73 -0.86 3.35
C LEU A 18 -7.48 -1.61 3.80
N SER A 19 -7.22 -2.81 3.29
CA SER A 19 -6.08 -3.63 3.69
C SER A 19 -5.36 -4.16 2.48
N SER A 20 -4.03 -4.16 2.52
CA SER A 20 -3.27 -4.84 1.49
C SER A 20 -3.41 -6.36 1.62
N ASN A 21 -3.23 -7.04 0.51
CA ASN A 21 -3.18 -8.48 0.38
C ASN A 21 -2.09 -9.05 1.29
N ASN A 22 -2.37 -10.23 1.84
CA ASN A 22 -1.34 -10.99 2.56
C ASN A 22 -0.87 -12.14 1.67
N VAL A 23 0.45 -12.26 1.47
CA VAL A 23 1.03 -13.35 0.66
C VAL A 23 1.66 -14.37 1.60
N LEU A 24 0.98 -15.50 1.79
CA LEU A 24 1.38 -16.57 2.69
C LEU A 24 2.17 -17.64 1.94
N PHE A 25 3.34 -17.97 2.46
CA PHE A 25 4.23 -18.99 1.93
C PHE A 25 4.29 -20.17 2.90
N LEU A 26 4.10 -21.39 2.41
CA LEU A 26 4.13 -22.63 3.20
C LEU A 26 5.45 -23.39 2.97
N GLU A 27 6.16 -23.70 4.05
CA GLU A 27 7.54 -24.19 4.04
C GLU A 27 7.70 -25.38 5.02
N GLY A 28 7.23 -26.56 4.61
CA GLY A 28 7.21 -27.72 5.51
C GLY A 28 6.34 -27.43 6.74
N GLU A 29 6.96 -27.40 7.92
CA GLU A 29 6.33 -27.06 9.22
C GLU A 29 6.32 -25.56 9.53
N GLN A 30 6.88 -24.73 8.64
CA GLN A 30 6.99 -23.29 8.81
C GLN A 30 6.19 -22.54 7.75
N ALA A 31 6.00 -21.25 7.98
CA ALA A 31 5.44 -20.33 7.02
C ALA A 31 6.04 -18.94 7.14
N ALA A 32 5.97 -18.18 6.07
CA ALA A 32 6.30 -16.76 6.03
C ALA A 32 5.13 -15.97 5.43
N LEU A 33 4.99 -14.71 5.82
CA LEU A 33 3.97 -13.80 5.31
C LEU A 33 4.62 -12.54 4.74
N ILE A 34 4.09 -12.03 3.63
CA ILE A 34 4.32 -10.65 3.20
C ILE A 34 3.06 -9.83 3.47
N ASP A 35 3.25 -8.70 4.15
CA ASP A 35 2.26 -7.70 4.58
C ASP A 35 1.13 -8.24 5.47
N SER A 36 0.55 -7.37 6.30
CA SER A 36 -0.36 -7.77 7.40
C SER A 36 -1.72 -7.08 7.41
N GLY A 37 -2.01 -6.25 6.40
CA GLY A 37 -3.27 -5.51 6.32
C GLY A 37 -3.32 -4.33 7.28
N TYR A 38 -4.52 -3.76 7.43
CA TYR A 38 -4.77 -2.58 8.27
C TYR A 38 -5.16 -2.95 9.70
N VAL A 39 -4.92 -2.02 10.64
CA VAL A 39 -5.05 -2.28 12.08
C VAL A 39 -6.45 -2.70 12.51
N THR A 40 -7.51 -2.15 11.90
CA THR A 40 -8.90 -2.53 12.23
C THR A 40 -9.26 -3.94 11.74
N HIS A 41 -8.47 -4.52 10.85
CA HIS A 41 -8.58 -5.90 10.39
C HIS A 41 -7.58 -6.85 11.07
N ALA A 42 -6.73 -6.40 11.99
CA ALA A 42 -5.64 -7.20 12.56
C ALA A 42 -6.11 -8.54 13.15
N GLN A 43 -7.21 -8.55 13.90
CA GLN A 43 -7.76 -9.80 14.47
C GLN A 43 -8.31 -10.74 13.39
N GLN A 44 -8.89 -10.18 12.32
CA GLN A 44 -9.33 -10.97 11.17
C GLN A 44 -8.13 -11.60 10.45
N THR A 45 -7.04 -10.85 10.28
CA THR A 45 -5.79 -11.37 9.70
C THR A 45 -5.23 -12.51 10.54
N VAL A 46 -5.20 -12.38 11.87
CA VAL A 46 -4.81 -13.48 12.78
C VAL A 46 -5.66 -14.73 12.52
N SER A 47 -6.99 -14.61 12.53
CA SER A 47 -7.88 -15.77 12.35
C SER A 47 -7.78 -16.42 10.97
N LEU A 48 -7.53 -15.63 9.91
CA LEU A 48 -7.26 -16.20 8.59
C LEU A 48 -5.97 -17.01 8.57
N LEU A 49 -4.90 -16.49 9.18
CA LEU A 49 -3.64 -17.21 9.25
C LEU A 49 -3.73 -18.46 10.12
N GLU A 50 -4.43 -18.42 11.25
CA GLU A 50 -4.69 -19.62 12.07
C GLU A 50 -5.32 -20.74 11.24
N HIS A 51 -6.26 -20.41 10.36
CA HIS A 51 -6.89 -21.37 9.46
C HIS A 51 -5.90 -21.89 8.40
N GLU A 52 -5.25 -20.99 7.66
CA GLU A 52 -4.43 -21.34 6.49
C GLU A 52 -3.08 -21.98 6.84
N LEU A 53 -2.54 -21.69 8.03
CA LEU A 53 -1.31 -22.33 8.50
C LEU A 53 -1.51 -23.84 8.71
N ALA A 54 -2.73 -24.29 9.03
CA ALA A 54 -3.07 -25.70 9.22
C ALA A 54 -2.09 -26.46 10.12
N GLY A 55 -1.66 -25.82 11.23
CA GLY A 55 -0.70 -26.37 12.19
C GLY A 55 0.75 -25.95 11.98
N ARG A 56 1.09 -25.29 10.87
CA ARG A 56 2.43 -24.71 10.64
C ARG A 56 2.70 -23.52 11.55
N ARG A 57 3.97 -23.26 11.81
CA ARG A 57 4.42 -22.09 12.56
C ARG A 57 4.75 -20.93 11.63
N LEU A 58 4.08 -19.79 11.78
CA LEU A 58 4.49 -18.55 11.12
C LEU A 58 5.81 -18.06 11.76
N THR A 59 6.91 -18.11 11.01
CA THR A 59 8.25 -17.77 11.52
C THR A 59 8.72 -16.39 11.09
N ARG A 60 8.25 -15.89 9.94
CA ARG A 60 8.68 -14.62 9.35
C ARG A 60 7.48 -13.82 8.84
N LEU A 61 7.52 -12.51 9.07
CA LEU A 61 6.62 -11.50 8.52
C LEU A 61 7.49 -10.43 7.87
N LEU A 62 7.37 -10.27 6.56
CA LEU A 62 8.09 -9.27 5.78
C LEU A 62 7.11 -8.17 5.38
N ASN A 63 7.59 -6.92 5.34
CA ASN A 63 6.83 -5.82 4.75
C ASN A 63 7.40 -5.43 3.38
N THR A 64 6.51 -5.15 2.42
CA THR A 64 6.91 -4.52 1.15
C THR A 64 7.31 -3.06 1.38
N HIS A 65 6.53 -2.34 2.18
CA HIS A 65 6.74 -0.95 2.58
C HIS A 65 5.91 -0.64 3.85
N SER A 66 5.93 0.62 4.31
CA SER A 66 5.48 0.96 5.68
C SER A 66 4.23 1.82 5.78
N HIS A 67 3.34 1.75 4.78
CA HIS A 67 2.00 2.30 4.91
C HIS A 67 1.13 1.47 5.85
N SER A 68 0.17 2.16 6.48
CA SER A 68 -0.63 1.64 7.60
C SER A 68 -1.40 0.35 7.28
N ASP A 69 -1.80 0.17 6.03
CA ASP A 69 -2.52 -0.98 5.50
C ASP A 69 -1.63 -2.15 5.09
N HIS A 70 -0.31 -2.00 5.17
CA HIS A 70 0.67 -3.08 5.02
C HIS A 70 1.24 -3.52 6.37
N ILE A 71 1.36 -2.61 7.33
CA ILE A 71 1.99 -2.87 8.65
C ILE A 71 0.98 -3.01 9.80
N GLY A 72 -0.29 -2.69 9.57
CA GLY A 72 -1.30 -2.56 10.61
C GLY A 72 -1.57 -3.83 11.43
N GLY A 73 -1.35 -5.01 10.83
CA GLY A 73 -1.44 -6.30 11.52
C GLY A 73 -0.15 -6.76 12.23
N ASN A 74 1.00 -6.10 12.01
CA ASN A 74 2.31 -6.60 12.44
C ASN A 74 2.38 -6.90 13.94
N ALA A 75 1.88 -5.97 14.78
CA ALA A 75 1.88 -6.14 16.23
C ALA A 75 1.02 -7.33 16.68
N ALA A 76 -0.16 -7.50 16.09
CA ALA A 76 -1.07 -8.59 16.41
C ALA A 76 -0.50 -9.96 15.98
N LEU A 77 0.08 -10.03 14.78
CA LEU A 77 0.71 -11.25 14.28
C LEU A 77 1.93 -11.65 15.11
N ARG A 78 2.77 -10.67 15.49
CA ARG A 78 3.89 -10.93 16.40
C ARG A 78 3.41 -11.47 17.75
N ALA A 79 2.35 -10.89 18.31
CA ALA A 79 1.79 -11.34 19.59
C ALA A 79 1.19 -12.75 19.50
N ALA A 80 0.48 -13.07 18.41
CA ALA A 80 -0.17 -14.36 18.21
C ALA A 80 0.82 -15.50 17.88
N PHE A 81 1.82 -15.23 17.03
CA PHE A 81 2.67 -16.28 16.46
C PHE A 81 4.14 -16.22 16.88
N GLY A 82 4.61 -15.11 17.48
CA GLY A 82 6.01 -14.91 17.81
C GLY A 82 6.93 -14.85 16.59
N CYS A 83 6.40 -14.50 15.41
CA CYS A 83 7.15 -14.41 14.17
C CYS A 83 8.17 -13.25 14.21
N ARG A 84 9.27 -13.40 13.47
CA ARG A 84 10.23 -12.32 13.26
C ARG A 84 9.70 -11.35 12.22
N VAL A 85 9.71 -10.06 12.52
CA VAL A 85 9.26 -9.00 11.62
C VAL A 85 10.47 -8.42 10.89
N ILE A 86 10.38 -8.31 9.57
CA ILE A 86 11.45 -7.85 8.68
C ILE A 86 10.89 -6.69 7.85
N VAL A 87 11.56 -5.55 7.87
CA VAL A 87 11.14 -4.34 7.16
C VAL A 87 12.18 -3.93 6.10
N PRO A 88 11.82 -3.13 5.09
CA PRO A 88 12.80 -2.55 4.20
C PRO A 88 13.90 -1.80 4.96
N ALA A 89 15.15 -1.91 4.51
CA ALA A 89 16.30 -1.33 5.21
C ALA A 89 16.24 0.21 5.34
N GLY A 90 15.61 0.90 4.38
CA GLY A 90 15.48 2.36 4.42
C GLY A 90 14.59 2.86 5.55
N ILE A 91 13.61 2.05 6.00
CA ILE A 91 12.64 2.45 7.02
C ILE A 91 13.04 2.04 8.46
N ASP A 92 14.23 1.48 8.66
CA ASP A 92 14.71 0.93 9.94
C ASP A 92 14.53 1.93 11.09
N ALA A 93 15.19 3.09 10.98
CA ALA A 93 15.16 4.14 12.01
C ALA A 93 13.73 4.63 12.27
N THR A 94 12.97 4.89 11.20
CA THR A 94 11.59 5.38 11.26
C THR A 94 10.68 4.43 12.04
N ILE A 95 10.78 3.12 11.82
CA ILE A 95 10.01 2.11 12.58
C ILE A 95 10.55 1.96 14.01
N ALA A 96 11.87 1.98 14.20
CA ALA A 96 12.48 1.85 15.52
C ALA A 96 12.05 2.98 16.47
N GLU A 97 12.05 4.21 15.95
CA GLU A 97 11.61 5.42 16.66
C GLU A 97 10.08 5.53 16.72
N TRP A 98 9.38 4.90 15.78
CA TRP A 98 7.94 5.01 15.54
C TRP A 98 7.54 6.46 15.28
N ASP A 99 8.22 7.05 14.29
CA ASP A 99 7.89 8.38 13.82
C ASP A 99 6.59 8.31 12.99
N GLU A 100 5.47 8.65 13.63
CA GLU A 100 4.15 8.61 13.00
C GLU A 100 3.98 9.64 11.87
N GLU A 101 4.82 10.67 11.82
CA GLU A 101 4.82 11.66 10.73
C GLU A 101 5.52 11.06 9.50
N ALA A 102 6.72 10.53 9.68
CA ALA A 102 7.47 9.88 8.60
C ALA A 102 6.80 8.59 8.07
N LEU A 103 6.04 7.87 8.91
CA LEU A 103 5.21 6.72 8.51
C LEU A 103 3.89 7.13 7.83
N LEU A 104 3.64 8.43 7.67
CA LEU A 104 2.39 8.98 7.15
C LEU A 104 1.13 8.55 7.93
N LEU A 105 1.28 8.13 9.19
CA LEU A 105 0.13 7.78 10.04
C LEU A 105 -0.62 9.04 10.46
N SER A 106 0.03 9.91 11.25
CA SER A 106 -0.61 11.12 11.76
C SER A 106 -0.96 12.14 10.64
N PRO A 107 -0.16 12.33 9.57
CA PRO A 107 -0.50 13.28 8.50
C PRO A 107 -1.74 12.88 7.70
N LEU A 108 -1.99 11.58 7.55
CA LEU A 108 -3.12 11.03 6.81
C LEU A 108 -4.31 10.68 7.74
N GLY A 109 -4.14 10.83 9.06
CA GLY A 109 -5.14 10.43 10.05
C GLY A 109 -5.40 8.92 10.06
N GLN A 110 -4.39 8.14 9.70
CA GLN A 110 -4.38 6.68 9.70
C GLN A 110 -3.76 6.15 10.99
N SER A 111 -3.85 4.84 11.23
CA SER A 111 -3.36 4.23 12.46
C SER A 111 -2.71 2.88 12.23
N ALA A 112 -1.67 2.60 13.01
CA ALA A 112 -1.07 1.29 13.16
C ALA A 112 -0.70 1.08 14.63
N THR A 113 -0.60 -0.18 15.07
CA THR A 113 -0.10 -0.48 16.42
C THR A 113 1.42 -0.55 16.38
N ARG A 114 2.09 0.20 17.26
CA ARG A 114 3.57 0.17 17.37
C ARG A 114 4.08 -1.26 17.52
N PHE A 115 5.02 -1.63 16.66
CA PHE A 115 5.72 -2.92 16.71
C PHE A 115 7.23 -2.72 16.71
N ARG A 116 7.96 -3.81 16.94
CA ARG A 116 9.42 -3.87 16.76
C ARG A 116 9.72 -4.79 15.58
N HIS A 117 10.66 -4.39 14.74
CA HIS A 117 11.24 -5.26 13.72
C HIS A 117 12.49 -5.96 14.28
N ASP A 118 12.85 -7.12 13.73
CA ASP A 118 13.97 -7.98 14.18
C ASP A 118 15.10 -8.09 13.14
N ALA A 119 14.86 -7.61 11.92
CA ALA A 119 15.84 -7.52 10.85
C ALA A 119 15.35 -6.54 9.78
N THR A 120 16.26 -6.19 8.87
CA THR A 120 15.98 -5.43 7.67
C THR A 120 16.27 -6.27 6.43
N ILE A 121 15.69 -5.88 5.29
CA ILE A 121 16.00 -6.42 3.96
C ILE A 121 16.26 -5.27 3.00
N ALA A 122 17.34 -5.36 2.22
CA ALA A 122 17.76 -4.33 1.28
C ALA A 122 17.47 -4.74 -0.17
N ALA A 123 17.39 -3.75 -1.07
CA ALA A 123 17.31 -4.04 -2.49
C ALA A 123 18.55 -4.81 -2.97
N GLY A 124 18.32 -5.84 -3.78
CA GLY A 124 19.35 -6.77 -4.23
C GLY A 124 19.53 -8.00 -3.34
N ASP A 125 19.00 -8.00 -2.11
CA ASP A 125 18.99 -9.18 -1.26
C ASP A 125 18.09 -10.27 -1.86
N GLU A 126 18.41 -11.50 -1.50
CA GLU A 126 17.66 -12.70 -1.86
C GLU A 126 17.06 -13.33 -0.60
N VAL A 127 15.79 -13.74 -0.69
CA VAL A 127 15.07 -14.39 0.40
C VAL A 127 14.34 -15.62 -0.09
N GLU A 128 14.54 -16.73 0.61
CA GLU A 128 13.80 -17.96 0.36
C GLU A 128 12.43 -17.89 1.04
N LEU A 129 11.36 -17.92 0.23
CA LEU A 129 9.96 -17.94 0.65
C LEU A 129 9.20 -18.99 -0.15
N GLY A 130 8.61 -19.97 0.53
CA GLY A 130 7.86 -21.06 -0.12
C GLY A 130 8.76 -21.91 -1.01
N GLY A 131 9.99 -22.21 -0.58
CA GLY A 131 10.96 -22.98 -1.36
C GLY A 131 11.37 -22.34 -2.69
N LEU A 132 11.08 -21.06 -2.87
CA LEU A 132 11.45 -20.25 -4.02
C LEU A 132 12.36 -19.12 -3.57
N ASN A 133 13.37 -18.80 -4.38
CA ASN A 133 14.26 -17.68 -4.11
C ASN A 133 13.70 -16.39 -4.73
N TRP A 134 13.45 -15.39 -3.89
CA TRP A 134 12.90 -14.09 -4.29
C TRP A 134 13.94 -13.01 -4.15
N ARG A 135 14.16 -12.23 -5.22
CA ARG A 135 15.04 -11.07 -5.20
C ARG A 135 14.26 -9.82 -4.83
N ALA A 136 14.72 -9.10 -3.81
CA ALA A 136 14.20 -7.79 -3.45
C ALA A 136 14.65 -6.73 -4.47
N ILE A 137 13.72 -5.91 -4.93
CA ILE A 137 13.95 -4.85 -5.92
C ILE A 137 13.43 -3.53 -5.33
N ALA A 138 14.27 -2.50 -5.31
CA ALA A 138 13.84 -1.15 -4.95
C ALA A 138 12.77 -0.66 -5.93
N VAL A 139 11.65 -0.19 -5.41
CA VAL A 139 10.53 0.34 -6.20
C VAL A 139 10.07 1.70 -5.65
N PRO A 140 10.97 2.69 -5.55
CA PRO A 140 10.62 4.01 -5.03
C PRO A 140 9.55 4.70 -5.89
N GLY A 141 8.78 5.57 -5.26
CA GLY A 141 7.73 6.36 -5.90
C GLY A 141 6.50 6.47 -5.01
N HIS A 142 5.73 5.39 -4.91
CA HIS A 142 4.59 5.34 -3.98
C HIS A 142 5.04 5.52 -2.52
N ASP A 143 6.05 4.75 -2.14
CA ASP A 143 6.84 4.87 -0.92
C ASP A 143 8.31 4.76 -1.37
N MET A 144 9.19 5.62 -0.85
CA MET A 144 10.57 5.73 -1.32
C MET A 144 11.46 4.57 -0.86
N ASP A 145 11.07 3.85 0.19
CA ASP A 145 11.77 2.70 0.74
C ASP A 145 11.13 1.37 0.32
N ALA A 146 10.12 1.42 -0.56
CA ALA A 146 9.37 0.24 -0.97
C ALA A 146 10.21 -0.80 -1.72
N LEU A 147 9.89 -2.06 -1.45
CA LEU A 147 10.45 -3.23 -2.11
C LEU A 147 9.36 -4.03 -2.83
N ALA A 148 9.70 -4.49 -4.03
CA ALA A 148 9.02 -5.58 -4.71
C ALA A 148 9.88 -6.85 -4.64
N PHE A 149 9.24 -8.01 -4.77
CA PHE A 149 9.92 -9.30 -4.75
C PHE A 149 9.71 -10.02 -6.08
N HIS A 150 10.80 -10.30 -6.80
CA HIS A 150 10.76 -10.99 -8.10
C HIS A 150 11.30 -12.40 -7.98
N ASN A 151 10.56 -13.36 -8.52
CA ASN A 151 11.02 -14.73 -8.70
C ASN A 151 11.16 -15.02 -10.20
N ALA A 152 12.39 -15.18 -10.67
CA ALA A 152 12.68 -15.40 -12.09
C ALA A 152 12.29 -16.80 -12.59
N GLU A 153 12.35 -17.83 -11.73
CA GLU A 153 12.00 -19.22 -12.08
C GLU A 153 10.52 -19.35 -12.44
N ARG A 154 9.65 -18.75 -11.62
CA ARG A 154 8.19 -18.76 -11.79
C ARG A 154 7.67 -17.55 -12.54
N ARG A 155 8.55 -16.59 -12.86
CA ARG A 155 8.22 -15.33 -13.55
C ARG A 155 7.10 -14.59 -12.81
N LEU A 156 7.20 -14.52 -11.49
CA LEU A 156 6.24 -13.86 -10.61
C LEU A 156 6.83 -12.59 -10.00
N LEU A 157 5.99 -11.57 -9.84
CA LEU A 157 6.32 -10.33 -9.16
C LEU A 157 5.32 -10.07 -8.03
N ILE A 158 5.79 -9.94 -6.80
CA ILE A 158 5.01 -9.33 -5.72
C ILE A 158 5.36 -7.85 -5.74
N SER A 159 4.45 -7.04 -6.26
CA SER A 159 4.74 -5.63 -6.57
C SER A 159 4.50 -4.68 -5.41
N GLY A 160 3.84 -5.14 -4.34
CA GLY A 160 3.23 -4.23 -3.37
C GLY A 160 2.39 -3.18 -4.13
N ASP A 161 2.67 -1.92 -3.86
CA ASP A 161 1.94 -0.80 -4.47
C ASP A 161 2.66 -0.11 -5.62
N ALA A 162 3.78 -0.69 -6.08
CA ALA A 162 4.49 -0.21 -7.26
C ALA A 162 3.74 -0.50 -8.58
N LEU A 163 2.91 -1.54 -8.61
CA LEU A 163 2.10 -1.90 -9.77
C LEU A 163 0.82 -2.64 -9.36
N TRP A 164 -0.33 -2.11 -9.78
CA TRP A 164 -1.63 -2.77 -9.63
C TRP A 164 -2.22 -3.13 -11.00
N ARG A 165 -3.19 -4.05 -11.01
CA ARG A 165 -3.93 -4.38 -12.25
C ARG A 165 -4.62 -3.13 -12.79
N ASN A 166 -5.32 -2.44 -11.89
CA ASN A 166 -6.11 -1.24 -12.14
C ASN A 166 -5.83 -0.24 -11.01
N GLY A 167 -5.52 1.01 -11.37
CA GLY A 167 -5.22 2.06 -10.40
C GLY A 167 -3.74 2.42 -10.37
N PHE A 168 -3.40 3.31 -9.44
CA PHE A 168 -2.07 3.87 -9.27
C PHE A 168 -1.99 4.47 -7.86
N GLY A 169 -0.99 4.06 -7.08
CA GLY A 169 -0.75 4.55 -5.72
C GLY A 169 -0.46 6.05 -5.69
N VAL A 170 -0.73 6.71 -4.57
CA VAL A 170 -0.36 8.12 -4.39
C VAL A 170 1.16 8.22 -4.29
N ILE A 171 1.78 9.20 -4.96
CA ILE A 171 3.21 9.48 -4.84
C ILE A 171 3.35 10.60 -3.79
N PHE A 172 3.57 10.22 -2.53
CA PHE A 172 3.54 11.15 -1.41
C PHE A 172 4.75 12.10 -1.40
N SER A 173 5.94 11.60 -1.73
CA SER A 173 7.19 12.38 -1.76
C SER A 173 7.10 13.59 -2.69
N GLU A 174 6.48 13.41 -3.87
CA GLU A 174 6.25 14.50 -4.83
C GLU A 174 5.38 15.63 -4.25
N LEU A 175 4.42 15.29 -3.38
CA LEU A 175 3.44 16.22 -2.84
C LEU A 175 3.87 16.89 -1.53
N LEU A 176 4.71 16.23 -0.74
CA LEU A 176 5.19 16.76 0.55
C LEU A 176 6.34 17.76 0.38
N GLY A 177 7.06 17.70 -0.75
CA GLY A 177 7.94 18.77 -1.21
C GLY A 177 9.11 19.07 -0.26
N HIS A 178 9.62 18.07 0.45
CA HIS A 178 10.94 18.17 1.06
C HIS A 178 11.99 18.21 -0.06
N PRO A 179 12.95 19.15 -0.04
CA PRO A 179 13.97 19.25 -1.09
C PRO A 179 14.79 17.97 -1.27
N GLU A 180 14.92 17.16 -0.22
CA GLU A 180 15.53 15.82 -0.25
C GLU A 180 14.63 14.72 -0.86
N ASP A 181 13.31 14.95 -0.93
CA ASP A 181 12.30 14.02 -1.46
C ASP A 181 11.73 14.46 -2.83
N ALA A 182 12.31 15.50 -3.44
CA ALA A 182 11.91 15.96 -4.77
C ALA A 182 12.25 14.89 -5.82
N GLY A 183 11.26 14.50 -6.63
CA GLY A 183 11.43 13.53 -7.71
C GLY A 183 10.68 12.20 -7.52
N GLY A 184 9.63 12.17 -6.70
CA GLY A 184 8.76 10.99 -6.55
C GLY A 184 8.15 10.51 -7.87
N LEU A 185 7.74 11.44 -8.76
CA LEU A 185 7.26 11.08 -10.09
C LEU A 185 8.34 10.44 -10.96
N LYS A 186 9.55 11.00 -10.94
CA LYS A 186 10.71 10.45 -11.63
C LYS A 186 11.07 9.07 -11.10
N ALA A 187 11.09 8.90 -9.78
CA ALA A 187 11.34 7.61 -9.13
C ALA A 187 10.28 6.57 -9.52
N ALA A 188 9.00 6.94 -9.52
CA ALA A 188 7.92 6.06 -9.97
C ALA A 188 8.09 5.63 -11.44
N ARG A 189 8.54 6.54 -12.32
CA ARG A 189 8.85 6.21 -13.73
C ARG A 189 9.99 5.21 -13.83
N GLU A 190 11.10 5.48 -13.13
CA GLU A 190 12.26 4.59 -13.11
C GLU A 190 11.91 3.20 -12.55
N THR A 191 11.06 3.14 -11.52
CA THR A 191 10.47 1.91 -10.99
C THR A 191 9.70 1.13 -12.05
N LEU A 192 8.78 1.78 -12.78
CA LEU A 192 8.05 1.11 -13.86
C LEU A 192 9.00 0.61 -14.96
N ASP A 193 10.01 1.41 -15.34
CA ASP A 193 11.00 1.05 -16.36
C ASP A 193 11.86 -0.15 -15.94
N VAL A 194 12.20 -0.28 -14.65
CA VAL A 194 12.89 -1.44 -14.11
C VAL A 194 11.99 -2.67 -14.14
N LEU A 195 10.77 -2.56 -13.60
CA LEU A 195 9.85 -3.69 -13.50
C LEU A 195 9.41 -4.20 -14.89
N ALA A 196 9.21 -3.32 -15.86
CA ALA A 196 8.81 -3.67 -17.23
C ALA A 196 9.88 -4.46 -18.00
N ARG A 197 11.14 -4.45 -17.54
CA ARG A 197 12.23 -5.24 -18.13
C ARG A 197 12.35 -6.64 -17.54
N LEU A 198 11.64 -6.92 -16.45
CA LEU A 198 11.71 -8.21 -15.78
C LEU A 198 10.89 -9.26 -16.55
N PRO A 199 11.36 -10.52 -16.59
CA PRO A 199 10.56 -11.63 -17.06
C PRO A 199 9.44 -11.91 -16.04
N VAL A 200 8.22 -11.42 -16.31
CA VAL A 200 7.04 -11.56 -15.44
C VAL A 200 5.83 -12.02 -16.26
N ASP A 201 5.20 -13.12 -15.84
CA ASP A 201 3.93 -13.64 -16.39
C ASP A 201 2.75 -13.41 -15.44
N GLY A 202 3.02 -13.12 -14.17
CA GLY A 202 1.99 -12.89 -13.16
C GLY A 202 2.45 -11.92 -12.07
N VAL A 203 1.53 -11.05 -11.65
CA VAL A 203 1.76 -10.06 -10.60
C VAL A 203 0.81 -10.30 -9.43
N ILE A 204 1.35 -10.24 -8.22
CA ILE A 204 0.63 -10.25 -6.95
C ILE A 204 0.73 -8.83 -6.38
N PRO A 205 -0.31 -7.99 -6.55
CA PRO A 205 -0.30 -6.61 -6.08
C PRO A 205 -0.57 -6.52 -4.58
N GLY A 206 -0.26 -5.36 -4.00
CA GLY A 206 -0.69 -4.97 -2.67
C GLY A 206 -2.23 -4.91 -2.56
N HIS A 207 -2.94 -4.50 -3.61
CA HIS A 207 -4.41 -4.49 -3.60
C HIS A 207 -5.05 -5.17 -4.82
N GLY A 208 -6.12 -5.92 -4.57
CA GLY A 208 -6.92 -6.63 -5.57
C GLY A 208 -6.32 -7.97 -6.03
N ALA A 209 -7.04 -8.67 -6.90
CA ALA A 209 -6.66 -10.01 -7.34
C ALA A 209 -5.33 -10.07 -8.14
N PRO A 210 -4.49 -11.10 -7.90
CA PRO A 210 -3.35 -11.42 -8.76
C PRO A 210 -3.73 -11.49 -10.24
N PHE A 211 -2.85 -11.03 -11.13
CA PHE A 211 -3.18 -10.82 -12.55
C PHE A 211 -2.07 -11.21 -13.52
N ALA A 212 -2.47 -11.66 -14.71
CA ALA A 212 -1.56 -12.08 -15.78
C ALA A 212 -1.54 -11.07 -16.96
N GLU A 213 -2.43 -10.08 -16.96
CA GLU A 213 -2.47 -8.99 -17.94
C GLU A 213 -1.37 -7.93 -17.68
N VAL A 214 -0.10 -8.36 -17.69
CA VAL A 214 1.06 -7.58 -17.26
C VAL A 214 1.31 -6.36 -18.15
N ASP A 215 1.40 -6.55 -19.48
CA ASP A 215 1.64 -5.46 -20.43
C ASP A 215 0.55 -4.38 -20.36
N ASP A 216 -0.69 -4.82 -20.23
CA ASP A 216 -1.86 -3.97 -20.07
C ASP A 216 -1.82 -3.14 -18.78
N ALA A 217 -1.33 -3.75 -17.68
CA ALA A 217 -1.16 -3.06 -16.40
C ALA A 217 -0.07 -1.99 -16.50
N PHE A 218 1.09 -2.30 -17.10
CA PHE A 218 2.14 -1.30 -17.35
C PHE A 218 1.64 -0.17 -18.25
N ALA A 219 0.94 -0.50 -19.34
CA ALA A 219 0.37 0.53 -20.23
C ALA A 219 -0.61 1.45 -19.49
N ARG A 220 -1.43 0.93 -18.57
CA ARG A 220 -2.29 1.74 -17.69
C ARG A 220 -1.47 2.59 -16.72
N ALA A 221 -0.46 2.01 -16.06
CA ALA A 221 0.39 2.71 -15.10
C ALA A 221 1.16 3.87 -15.76
N TYR A 222 1.81 3.63 -16.90
CA TYR A 222 2.51 4.68 -17.65
C TYR A 222 1.59 5.80 -18.12
N ARG A 223 0.40 5.48 -18.64
CA ARG A 223 -0.58 6.50 -19.02
C ARG A 223 -1.01 7.34 -17.83
N LYS A 224 -1.24 6.70 -16.68
CA LYS A 224 -1.66 7.40 -15.46
C LYS A 224 -0.55 8.27 -14.90
N LEU A 225 0.69 7.78 -14.90
CA LEU A 225 1.87 8.52 -14.48
C LEU A 225 2.13 9.73 -15.38
N ALA A 226 2.07 9.58 -16.70
CA ALA A 226 2.24 10.69 -17.65
C ALA A 226 1.25 11.84 -17.37
N VAL A 227 0.00 11.53 -17.05
CA VAL A 227 -1.01 12.54 -16.66
C VAL A 227 -0.56 13.34 -15.42
N PHE A 228 0.11 12.71 -14.46
CA PHE A 228 0.60 13.37 -13.25
C PHE A 228 1.89 14.14 -13.46
N GLU A 229 2.76 13.68 -14.37
CA GLU A 229 3.95 14.42 -14.77
C GLU A 229 3.60 15.67 -15.58
N ASP A 230 2.58 15.60 -16.43
CA ASP A 230 2.08 16.73 -17.19
C ASP A 230 1.39 17.76 -16.28
N ASP A 231 0.69 17.30 -15.24
CA ASP A 231 -0.04 18.15 -14.29
C ASP A 231 -0.05 17.57 -12.86
N VAL A 232 0.84 18.09 -12.02
CA VAL A 232 0.96 17.73 -10.61
C VAL A 232 -0.29 18.09 -9.79
N GLU A 233 -1.11 19.05 -10.24
CA GLU A 233 -2.38 19.38 -9.57
C GLU A 233 -3.35 18.19 -9.64
N LEU A 234 -3.31 17.42 -10.74
CA LEU A 234 -4.10 16.19 -10.87
C LEU A 234 -3.64 15.10 -9.89
N LEU A 235 -2.34 15.04 -9.58
CA LEU A 235 -1.82 14.15 -8.54
C LEU A 235 -2.29 14.61 -7.15
N ALA A 236 -2.20 15.91 -6.85
CA ALA A 236 -2.70 16.49 -5.60
C ALA A 236 -4.19 16.17 -5.38
N ARG A 237 -5.01 16.38 -6.41
CA ARG A 237 -6.44 16.05 -6.41
C ARG A 237 -6.69 14.55 -6.26
N HIS A 238 -5.88 13.71 -6.92
CA HIS A 238 -5.97 12.25 -6.77
C HIS A 238 -5.70 11.83 -5.32
N ALA A 239 -4.64 12.36 -4.71
CA ALA A 239 -4.27 12.07 -3.33
C ALA A 239 -5.38 12.41 -2.32
N LEU A 240 -5.94 13.63 -2.39
CA LEU A 240 -7.03 14.05 -1.49
C LEU A 240 -8.27 13.15 -1.61
N LYS A 241 -8.59 12.69 -2.82
CA LYS A 241 -9.69 11.74 -3.04
C LYS A 241 -9.40 10.38 -2.40
N VAL A 242 -8.20 9.85 -2.59
CA VAL A 242 -7.79 8.56 -2.01
C VAL A 242 -7.85 8.61 -0.49
N ILE A 243 -7.33 9.68 0.13
CA ILE A 243 -7.32 9.85 1.59
C ILE A 243 -8.73 9.88 2.16
N LEU A 244 -9.64 10.62 1.53
CA LEU A 244 -11.03 10.66 1.98
C LEU A 244 -11.73 9.29 1.84
N VAL A 245 -11.52 8.59 0.72
CA VAL A 245 -12.07 7.24 0.53
C VAL A 245 -11.52 6.29 1.59
N PHE A 246 -10.21 6.29 1.82
CA PHE A 246 -9.57 5.44 2.81
C PHE A 246 -10.10 5.71 4.23
N ALA A 247 -10.19 6.98 4.63
CA ALA A 247 -10.75 7.37 5.92
C ALA A 247 -12.23 6.92 6.08
N LEU A 248 -13.01 6.92 5.00
CA LEU A 248 -14.39 6.44 5.02
C LEU A 248 -14.50 4.92 5.03
N LEU A 249 -13.56 4.19 4.41
CA LEU A 249 -13.49 2.74 4.54
C LEU A 249 -13.23 2.33 5.98
N GLU A 250 -12.35 3.05 6.69
CA GLU A 250 -12.08 2.84 8.11
C GLU A 250 -13.27 3.24 8.99
N ARG A 251 -13.74 4.49 8.88
CA ARG A 251 -14.78 5.07 9.75
C ARG A 251 -16.19 4.60 9.41
N ARG A 252 -16.36 3.96 8.25
CA ARG A 252 -17.62 3.55 7.60
C ARG A 252 -18.53 4.70 7.19
N GLN A 253 -18.53 5.81 7.92
CA GLN A 253 -19.32 6.99 7.60
C GLN A 253 -18.70 8.28 8.18
N LEU A 254 -18.98 9.42 7.55
CA LEU A 254 -18.64 10.76 8.04
C LEU A 254 -19.82 11.71 7.79
N ARG A 255 -20.18 12.56 8.76
CA ARG A 255 -21.16 13.63 8.48
C ARG A 255 -20.55 14.60 7.48
N ARG A 256 -21.26 14.92 6.41
CA ARG A 256 -20.82 15.87 5.38
C ARG A 256 -20.45 17.24 5.97
N ALA A 257 -21.16 17.68 6.99
CA ALA A 257 -20.90 18.92 7.70
C ALA A 257 -19.56 18.93 8.45
N ASP A 258 -19.06 17.76 8.86
CA ASP A 258 -17.80 17.63 9.61
C ASP A 258 -16.58 17.50 8.68
N LEU A 259 -16.79 17.34 7.36
CA LEU A 259 -15.71 17.11 6.41
C LEU A 259 -14.68 18.25 6.36
N PRO A 260 -15.05 19.54 6.36
CA PRO A 260 -14.06 20.62 6.40
C PRO A 260 -13.15 20.54 7.64
N ASP A 261 -13.71 20.28 8.82
CA ASP A 261 -12.94 20.14 10.07
C ASP A 261 -12.07 18.88 10.06
N PHE A 262 -12.58 17.79 9.49
CA PHE A 262 -11.78 16.58 9.28
C PHE A 262 -10.55 16.87 8.40
N LEU A 263 -10.72 17.56 7.26
CA LEU A 263 -9.61 17.94 6.39
C LEU A 263 -8.63 18.91 7.08
N ALA A 264 -9.14 19.78 7.95
CA ALA A 264 -8.32 20.70 8.76
C ALA A 264 -7.41 19.95 9.74
N GLY A 265 -7.83 18.78 10.21
CA GLY A 265 -7.07 17.92 11.11
C GLY A 265 -5.96 17.10 10.45
N LEU A 266 -5.90 17.05 9.11
CA LEU A 266 -4.92 16.25 8.36
C LEU A 266 -3.80 17.14 7.82
N SER A 267 -2.60 17.09 8.42
CA SER A 267 -1.47 17.95 8.02
C SER A 267 -1.07 17.73 6.55
N PHE A 268 -1.18 16.50 6.04
CA PHE A 268 -0.98 16.22 4.61
C PHE A 268 -1.96 17.01 3.74
N CYS A 269 -3.25 16.98 4.06
CA CYS A 269 -4.27 17.68 3.27
C CYS A 269 -4.03 19.20 3.30
N GLN A 270 -3.64 19.75 4.45
CA GLN A 270 -3.30 21.16 4.57
C GLN A 270 -2.07 21.53 3.74
N SER A 271 -1.00 20.72 3.78
CA SER A 271 0.23 20.95 3.01
C SER A 271 -0.03 20.90 1.51
N VAL A 272 -0.72 19.86 1.03
CA VAL A 272 -1.06 19.69 -0.39
C VAL A 272 -1.96 20.83 -0.88
N ASN A 273 -2.98 21.19 -0.10
CA ASN A 273 -3.86 22.30 -0.46
C ASN A 273 -3.08 23.61 -0.56
N ALA A 274 -2.25 23.94 0.43
CA ALA A 274 -1.47 25.18 0.45
C ALA A 274 -0.51 25.29 -0.75
N ARG A 275 0.12 24.18 -1.16
CA ARG A 275 1.03 24.17 -2.31
C ARG A 275 0.34 24.22 -3.66
N TYR A 276 -0.68 23.40 -3.87
CA TYR A 276 -1.16 23.08 -5.23
C TYR A 276 -2.55 23.64 -5.54
N LEU A 277 -3.42 23.87 -4.55
CA LEU A 277 -4.84 24.15 -4.81
C LEU A 277 -5.32 25.51 -4.28
N GLN A 278 -4.75 25.96 -3.15
CA GLN A 278 -5.01 27.24 -2.49
C GLN A 278 -6.51 27.52 -2.25
N GLN A 279 -7.26 26.50 -1.84
CA GLN A 279 -8.70 26.59 -1.57
C GLN A 279 -9.00 26.61 -0.07
N SER A 280 -10.21 27.01 0.33
CA SER A 280 -10.67 26.77 1.70
C SER A 280 -11.07 25.30 1.90
N ASN A 281 -11.08 24.84 3.15
CA ASN A 281 -11.48 23.45 3.46
C ASN A 281 -12.95 23.18 3.06
N GLU A 282 -13.83 24.19 3.08
CA GLU A 282 -15.22 24.07 2.62
C GLU A 282 -15.29 23.83 1.11
N VAL A 283 -14.48 24.56 0.33
CA VAL A 283 -14.43 24.39 -1.13
C VAL A 283 -13.86 23.02 -1.48
N LEU A 284 -12.78 22.60 -0.81
CA LEU A 284 -12.22 21.26 -0.99
C LEU A 284 -13.22 20.16 -0.63
N ALA A 285 -13.89 20.27 0.51
CA ALA A 285 -14.90 19.31 0.95
C ALA A 285 -16.04 19.19 -0.07
N HIS A 286 -16.55 20.32 -0.58
CA HIS A 286 -17.59 20.31 -1.61
C HIS A 286 -17.13 19.62 -2.89
N TRP A 287 -15.91 19.95 -3.35
CA TRP A 287 -15.33 19.37 -4.55
C TRP A 287 -15.10 17.85 -4.41
N LEU A 288 -14.50 17.41 -3.29
CA LEU A 288 -14.24 16.00 -3.02
C LEU A 288 -15.53 15.16 -3.03
N VAL A 289 -16.57 15.63 -2.33
CA VAL A 289 -17.86 14.93 -2.28
C VAL A 289 -18.47 14.83 -3.68
N ARG A 290 -18.48 15.94 -4.43
CA ARG A 290 -19.04 15.97 -5.79
C ARG A 290 -18.35 14.98 -6.71
N ASP A 291 -17.02 15.01 -6.76
CA ASP A 291 -16.24 14.19 -7.68
C ASP A 291 -16.28 12.71 -7.29
N LEU A 292 -16.24 12.39 -6.00
CA LEU A 292 -16.32 10.99 -5.53
C LEU A 292 -17.70 10.36 -5.74
N ILE A 293 -18.78 11.15 -5.63
CA ILE A 293 -20.13 10.69 -6.01
C ILE A 293 -20.21 10.46 -7.52
N LEU A 294 -19.65 11.36 -8.33
CA LEU A 294 -19.66 11.25 -9.79
C LEU A 294 -19.00 9.95 -10.29
N VAL A 295 -17.89 9.55 -9.67
CA VAL A 295 -17.17 8.32 -10.03
C VAL A 295 -17.67 7.09 -9.27
N GLY A 296 -18.72 7.24 -8.44
CA GLY A 296 -19.35 6.14 -7.71
C GLY A 296 -18.55 5.59 -6.53
N ALA A 297 -17.52 6.29 -6.07
CA ALA A 297 -16.71 5.90 -4.90
C ALA A 297 -17.34 6.31 -3.55
N LEU A 298 -18.35 7.19 -3.60
CA LEU A 298 -19.03 7.75 -2.43
C LEU A 298 -20.54 7.80 -2.62
N LYS A 299 -21.30 7.59 -1.54
CA LYS A 299 -22.73 7.90 -1.45
C LYS A 299 -22.97 8.94 -0.34
N ASP A 300 -23.90 9.87 -0.58
CA ASP A 300 -24.43 10.79 0.43
C ASP A 300 -25.85 10.32 0.80
N GLN A 301 -25.99 9.80 2.02
CA GLN A 301 -27.24 9.28 2.59
C GLN A 301 -27.79 10.28 3.60
N GLY A 302 -28.44 11.34 3.11
CA GLY A 302 -29.06 12.34 3.97
C GLY A 302 -28.07 13.15 4.81
N GLY A 303 -26.90 13.49 4.26
CA GLY A 303 -25.82 14.19 4.95
C GLY A 303 -24.77 13.28 5.58
N MET A 304 -24.92 11.95 5.42
CA MET A 304 -23.93 10.96 5.82
C MET A 304 -23.16 10.45 4.59
N LEU A 305 -21.86 10.70 4.55
CA LEU A 305 -20.96 10.23 3.52
C LEU A 305 -20.51 8.80 3.84
N VAL A 306 -20.59 7.89 2.86
CA VAL A 306 -20.23 6.47 2.99
C VAL A 306 -19.46 6.02 1.74
N ALA A 307 -18.33 5.32 1.92
CA ALA A 307 -17.58 4.72 0.81
C ALA A 307 -18.37 3.56 0.17
N VAL A 308 -18.22 3.38 -1.15
CA VAL A 308 -18.92 2.35 -1.93
C VAL A 308 -18.02 1.18 -2.26
#